data_AF-A0A0C5VLR7-F1
#
_entry.id   AF-A0A0C5VLR7-F1
#
_cell.length_a   1.000
_cell.length_b   1.000
_cell.length_c   1.000
_cell.angle_alpha   90.00
_cell.angle_beta   90.00
_cell.angle_gamma   90.00
#
_symmetry.space_group_name_H-M   'P 1'
#
loop_
_entity.id
_entity.type
_entity.pdbx_description
1 polymer ?
#
loop_
_entity_poly.entity_id
_entity_poly.type
_entity_poly.pdbx_seq_one_letter_code
_entity_poly.pdbx_strand_id
1 'polypeptide(L)'
;MYEIQLKERIAGYSVSVAKGGEKVQVQVSGATSTEDGDLHLKYLNGFPQTILSMLEEEFQPSDIKNMVVQISKDLTAKVYINEVEVYGQAFVKAKNIEKGQALRKDDISGFERIQLSGIKFPEDQAYFCILSLGWDKAYIFDFSPLDDQLDRKIEYDVEKLLGSYFSYLSFGSIHKISASDWDNILRQNWFPFYALKVSTVESLVSYARAEWNINELIDKIESDTLLYIEERMQVWANDENLSPFVCFLELSLSRHKEDDFVSSSSIIYPKIEALIRKDFVADNPQKEGRQQKVLVEHITEKTLRSISALTTFIPDKFKRYLEECYFKDFSVTDDDNLVSRHSIAHGENTIDKFDKKASLLGLLVFSQIAEYIQQSSNKSIQPTADAAAD
;
A
#
# COMPACT_ATOMS: atom_id res chain seq x y z
N MET A 1 -10.57 -28.27 12.98
CA MET A 1 -11.75 -27.40 13.08
C MET A 1 -12.53 -27.82 14.29
N TYR A 2 -12.86 -26.87 15.15
CA TYR A 2 -13.63 -27.08 16.37
C TYR A 2 -14.97 -26.35 16.26
N GLU A 3 -15.99 -26.88 16.92
CA GLU A 3 -17.30 -26.23 17.06
C GLU A 3 -17.58 -26.01 18.54
N ILE A 4 -17.96 -24.78 18.90
CA ILE A 4 -18.30 -24.41 20.27
C ILE A 4 -19.59 -23.59 20.31
N GLN A 5 -20.26 -23.63 21.46
CA GLN A 5 -21.46 -22.83 21.70
C GLN A 5 -21.13 -21.68 22.66
N LEU A 6 -21.29 -20.44 22.23
CA LEU A 6 -21.11 -19.29 23.12
C LEU A 6 -22.30 -19.17 24.08
N LYS A 7 -21.99 -18.80 25.33
CA LYS A 7 -22.99 -18.59 26.39
C LYS A 7 -23.65 -17.21 26.28
N GLU A 8 -22.91 -16.25 25.74
CA GLU A 8 -23.31 -14.86 25.66
C GLU A 8 -22.95 -14.30 24.28
N ARG A 9 -23.72 -13.29 23.88
CA ARG A 9 -23.52 -12.58 22.63
C ARG A 9 -22.43 -11.53 22.79
N ILE A 10 -21.55 -11.45 21.79
CA ILE A 10 -20.48 -10.46 21.79
C ILE A 10 -20.99 -9.17 21.16
N ALA A 11 -20.91 -8.07 21.90
CA ALA A 11 -21.20 -6.75 21.39
C ALA A 11 -19.98 -6.10 20.69
N GLY A 12 -18.76 -6.49 21.07
CA GLY A 12 -17.50 -5.93 20.57
C GLY A 12 -16.60 -5.45 21.69
N TYR A 13 -15.70 -4.51 21.38
CA TYR A 13 -14.73 -3.97 22.35
C TYR A 13 -15.14 -2.60 22.86
N SER A 14 -15.05 -2.41 24.18
CA SER A 14 -15.27 -1.10 24.79
C SER A 14 -14.20 -0.09 24.36
N VAL A 15 -14.62 1.03 23.79
CA VAL A 15 -13.73 2.12 23.31
C VAL A 15 -13.25 3.00 24.46
N SER A 16 -14.00 3.06 25.56
CA SER A 16 -13.65 3.82 26.76
C SER A 16 -13.89 3.01 28.05
N VAL A 17 -13.39 3.53 29.17
CA VAL A 17 -13.76 3.03 30.49
C VAL A 17 -15.14 3.54 30.88
N ALA A 18 -15.90 2.73 31.62
CA ALA A 18 -17.23 3.08 32.12
C ALA A 18 -17.45 2.44 33.48
N LYS A 19 -18.20 3.12 34.36
CA LYS A 19 -18.70 2.55 35.62
C LYS A 19 -20.01 1.80 35.39
N GLY A 20 -20.38 0.94 36.34
CA GLY A 20 -21.67 0.26 36.32
C GLY A 20 -22.84 1.24 36.17
N GLY A 21 -23.68 1.02 35.16
CA GLY A 21 -24.83 1.88 34.84
C GLY A 21 -24.53 3.02 33.86
N GLU A 22 -23.27 3.29 33.53
CA GLU A 22 -22.91 4.27 32.49
C GLU A 22 -23.06 3.68 31.08
N LYS A 23 -23.31 4.55 30.11
CA LYS A 23 -23.30 4.17 28.69
C LYS A 23 -21.87 4.18 28.17
N VAL A 24 -21.54 3.20 27.34
CA VAL A 24 -20.21 3.10 26.73
C VAL A 24 -20.33 2.90 25.23
N GLN A 25 -19.37 3.45 24.48
CA GLN A 25 -19.26 3.18 23.05
C GLN A 25 -18.55 1.85 22.83
N VAL A 26 -19.09 1.04 21.92
CA VAL A 26 -18.57 -0.28 21.60
C VAL A 26 -18.13 -0.29 20.14
N GLN A 27 -16.89 -0.70 19.91
CA GLN A 27 -16.35 -0.98 18.60
C GLN A 27 -16.77 -2.39 18.20
N VAL A 28 -17.71 -2.47 17.25
CA VAL A 28 -18.27 -3.74 16.76
C VAL A 28 -17.38 -4.38 15.69
N SER A 29 -16.59 -3.59 14.97
CA SER A 29 -15.69 -4.05 13.93
C SER A 29 -14.41 -3.22 13.87
N GLY A 30 -13.35 -3.80 13.35
CA GLY A 30 -12.07 -3.13 13.16
C GLY A 30 -10.91 -4.09 13.07
N ALA A 31 -9.71 -3.54 13.21
CA ALA A 31 -8.51 -4.33 13.33
C ALA A 31 -7.47 -3.65 14.21
N THR A 32 -6.52 -4.45 14.66
CA THR A 32 -5.32 -4.02 15.36
C THR A 32 -4.14 -4.86 14.87
N SER A 33 -2.93 -4.34 15.02
CA SER A 33 -1.69 -5.05 14.74
C SER A 33 -0.74 -4.94 15.92
N THR A 34 0.38 -5.67 15.89
CA THR A 34 1.45 -5.56 16.89
C THR A 34 1.88 -4.11 17.17
N GLU A 35 1.76 -3.21 16.20
CA GLU A 35 2.10 -1.79 16.34
C GLU A 35 1.16 -1.00 17.26
N ASP A 36 -0.07 -1.48 17.45
CA ASP A 36 -1.02 -0.85 18.39
C ASP A 36 -0.71 -1.20 19.85
N GLY A 37 0.37 -1.96 20.11
CA GLY A 37 0.93 -2.23 21.43
C GLY A 37 -0.10 -2.79 22.41
N ASP A 38 -0.31 -2.08 23.53
CA ASP A 38 -1.23 -2.48 24.59
C ASP A 38 -2.66 -2.67 24.10
N LEU A 39 -3.11 -1.91 23.10
CA LEU A 39 -4.45 -2.06 22.53
C LEU A 39 -4.60 -3.43 21.83
N HIS A 40 -3.59 -3.82 21.05
CA HIS A 40 -3.57 -5.11 20.38
C HIS A 40 -3.53 -6.26 21.39
N LEU A 41 -2.68 -6.15 22.41
CA LEU A 41 -2.61 -7.14 23.49
C LEU A 41 -3.93 -7.24 24.26
N LYS A 42 -4.58 -6.11 24.57
CA LYS A 42 -5.91 -6.07 25.19
C LYS A 42 -6.94 -6.83 24.35
N TYR A 43 -6.90 -6.67 23.03
CA TYR A 43 -7.85 -7.33 22.13
C TYR A 43 -7.57 -8.84 22.04
N LEU A 44 -6.30 -9.24 21.88
CA LEU A 44 -5.92 -10.66 21.84
C LEU A 44 -6.21 -11.39 23.16
N ASN A 45 -5.94 -10.76 24.30
CA ASN A 45 -6.24 -11.29 25.64
C ASN A 45 -7.74 -11.24 25.98
N GLY A 46 -8.55 -10.61 25.13
CA GLY A 46 -10.00 -10.55 25.26
C GLY A 46 -10.64 -11.76 24.62
N PHE A 47 -11.40 -11.53 23.54
CA PHE A 47 -12.26 -12.55 22.98
C PHE A 47 -11.54 -13.78 22.40
N PRO A 48 -10.38 -13.64 21.71
CA PRO A 48 -9.61 -14.80 21.28
C PRO A 48 -9.21 -15.72 22.44
N GLN A 49 -8.73 -15.16 23.56
CA GLN A 49 -8.39 -15.94 24.75
C GLN A 49 -9.61 -16.67 25.35
N THR A 50 -10.78 -16.02 25.34
CA THR A 50 -12.04 -16.68 25.74
C THR A 50 -12.33 -17.89 24.86
N ILE A 51 -12.19 -17.77 23.54
CA ILE A 51 -12.40 -18.89 22.63
C ILE A 51 -11.41 -20.02 22.93
N LEU A 52 -10.13 -19.72 23.09
CA LEU A 52 -9.13 -20.74 23.44
C LEU A 52 -9.49 -21.48 24.73
N SER A 53 -10.02 -20.78 25.74
CA SER A 53 -10.44 -21.39 27.01
C SER A 53 -11.69 -22.29 26.91
N MET A 54 -12.44 -22.19 25.81
CA MET A 54 -13.63 -23.01 25.56
C MET A 54 -13.33 -24.28 24.77
N LEU A 55 -12.11 -24.42 24.23
CA LEU A 55 -11.68 -25.61 23.51
C LEU A 55 -11.25 -26.70 24.50
N GLU A 56 -11.46 -27.95 24.13
CA GLU A 56 -10.99 -29.10 24.92
C GLU A 56 -9.47 -29.26 24.85
N GLU A 57 -8.87 -28.85 23.72
CA GLU A 57 -7.43 -28.86 23.49
C GLU A 57 -6.79 -27.58 24.03
N GLU A 58 -5.66 -27.73 24.73
CA GLU A 58 -4.93 -26.61 25.31
C GLU A 58 -4.00 -25.98 24.27
N PHE A 59 -4.30 -24.75 23.87
CA PHE A 59 -3.45 -23.96 22.98
C PHE A 59 -2.74 -22.86 23.75
N GLN A 60 -1.41 -22.79 23.60
CA GLN A 60 -0.67 -21.63 24.07
C GLN A 60 -0.82 -20.47 23.07
N PRO A 61 -1.14 -19.23 23.51
CA PRO A 61 -1.29 -18.09 22.61
C PRO A 61 -0.06 -17.82 21.72
N SER A 62 1.14 -18.19 22.18
CA SER A 62 2.39 -18.10 21.40
C SER A 62 2.39 -18.98 20.16
N ASP A 63 1.65 -20.09 20.19
CA ASP A 63 1.66 -21.10 19.13
C ASP A 63 0.64 -20.80 18.03
N ILE A 64 -0.25 -19.83 18.26
CA ILE A 64 -1.26 -19.39 17.31
C ILE A 64 -0.60 -18.58 16.18
N LYS A 65 -0.41 -19.21 15.02
CA LYS A 65 0.03 -18.59 13.76
C LYS A 65 -1.15 -18.00 13.02
N ASN A 66 -2.23 -18.76 12.90
CA ASN A 66 -3.49 -18.28 12.36
C ASN A 66 -4.65 -18.82 13.20
N MET A 67 -5.67 -17.97 13.37
CA MET A 67 -6.92 -18.35 14.02
C MET A 67 -8.07 -17.65 13.32
N VAL A 68 -9.08 -18.40 12.92
CA VAL A 68 -10.30 -17.86 12.32
C VAL A 68 -11.48 -18.36 13.12
N VAL A 69 -12.36 -17.46 13.49
CA VAL A 69 -13.62 -17.81 14.16
C VAL A 69 -14.77 -17.20 13.40
N GLN A 70 -15.79 -18.00 13.15
CA GLN A 70 -17.04 -17.59 12.52
C GLN A 70 -18.20 -17.91 13.45
N ILE A 71 -19.08 -16.94 13.68
CA ILE A 71 -20.12 -17.01 14.71
C ILE A 71 -21.46 -16.73 14.04
N SER A 72 -22.35 -17.70 14.09
CA SER A 72 -23.74 -17.55 13.64
C SER A 72 -24.61 -16.91 14.71
N LYS A 73 -25.81 -16.47 14.32
CA LYS A 73 -26.76 -15.78 15.22
C LYS A 73 -27.26 -16.63 16.38
N ASP A 74 -27.26 -17.95 16.23
CA ASP A 74 -27.55 -18.92 17.28
C ASP A 74 -26.38 -19.10 18.26
N LEU A 75 -25.31 -18.32 18.08
CA LEU A 75 -24.09 -18.33 18.89
C LEU A 75 -23.26 -19.61 18.77
N THR A 76 -23.52 -20.43 17.75
CA THR A 76 -22.61 -21.49 17.33
C THR A 76 -21.39 -20.86 16.68
N ALA A 77 -20.19 -21.28 17.07
CA ALA A 77 -18.93 -20.78 16.54
C ALA A 77 -18.07 -21.89 15.97
N LYS A 78 -17.60 -21.70 14.73
CA LYS A 78 -16.60 -22.55 14.09
C LYS A 78 -15.23 -21.93 14.27
N VAL A 79 -14.29 -22.72 14.79
CA VAL A 79 -12.96 -22.28 15.18
C VAL A 79 -11.91 -23.06 14.38
N TYR A 80 -11.07 -22.34 13.67
CA TYR A 80 -9.96 -22.87 12.90
C TYR A 80 -8.66 -22.34 13.50
N ILE A 81 -7.73 -23.22 13.87
CA ILE A 81 -6.45 -22.84 14.49
C ILE A 81 -5.33 -23.59 13.77
N ASN A 82 -4.38 -22.84 13.20
CA ASN A 82 -3.15 -23.36 12.58
C ASN A 82 -3.31 -24.43 11.48
N GLU A 83 -4.52 -24.69 11.03
CA GLU A 83 -4.85 -25.75 10.07
C GLU A 83 -5.16 -25.21 8.67
N VAL A 84 -5.16 -23.89 8.51
CA VAL A 84 -5.60 -23.23 7.29
C VAL A 84 -4.41 -22.85 6.42
N GLU A 85 -4.42 -23.33 5.19
CA GLU A 85 -3.50 -22.84 4.16
C GLU A 85 -3.89 -21.43 3.73
N VAL A 86 -2.90 -20.56 3.64
CA VAL A 86 -3.08 -19.15 3.31
C VAL A 86 -2.61 -18.90 1.89
N TYR A 87 -3.51 -18.44 1.03
CA TYR A 87 -3.23 -18.10 -0.37
C TYR A 87 -3.34 -16.59 -0.57
N GLY A 88 -2.35 -15.98 -1.21
CA GLY A 88 -2.32 -14.53 -1.45
C GLY A 88 -2.39 -14.20 -2.93
N GLN A 89 -3.28 -13.29 -3.31
CA GLN A 89 -3.25 -12.62 -4.61
C GLN A 89 -2.40 -11.35 -4.44
N ALA A 90 -1.20 -11.33 -5.02
CA ALA A 90 -0.23 -10.25 -4.82
C ALA A 90 -0.15 -9.28 -6.00
N PHE A 91 0.18 -8.03 -5.71
CA PHE A 91 0.66 -7.08 -6.71
C PHE A 91 2.13 -7.37 -6.98
N VAL A 92 2.43 -7.77 -8.21
CA VAL A 92 3.75 -8.28 -8.60
C VAL A 92 4.61 -7.17 -9.22
N LYS A 93 5.86 -7.05 -8.73
CA LYS A 93 6.94 -6.25 -9.32
C LYS A 93 7.74 -7.04 -10.35
N ALA A 94 8.09 -8.28 -10.02
CA ALA A 94 8.95 -9.13 -10.84
C ALA A 94 8.32 -9.47 -12.21
N LYS A 95 9.19 -9.74 -13.19
CA LYS A 95 8.77 -10.17 -14.53
C LYS A 95 8.89 -11.67 -14.71
N ASN A 96 8.11 -12.19 -15.67
CA ASN A 96 8.21 -13.57 -16.16
C ASN A 96 8.17 -14.61 -15.03
N ILE A 97 7.21 -14.46 -14.11
CA ILE A 97 7.06 -15.40 -13.01
C ILE A 97 6.50 -16.71 -13.55
N GLU A 98 7.21 -17.80 -13.26
CA GLU A 98 6.75 -19.15 -13.58
C GLU A 98 5.99 -19.77 -12.39
N LYS A 99 5.05 -20.67 -12.68
CA LYS A 99 4.34 -21.41 -11.64
C LYS A 99 5.34 -22.24 -10.81
N GLY A 100 5.27 -22.08 -9.49
CA GLY A 100 6.17 -22.77 -8.55
C GLY A 100 7.47 -22.01 -8.28
N GLN A 101 7.72 -20.88 -8.95
CA GLN A 101 8.84 -20.01 -8.63
C GLN A 101 8.65 -19.38 -7.24
N ALA A 102 9.67 -19.49 -6.40
CA ALA A 102 9.71 -18.78 -5.13
C ALA A 102 9.89 -17.27 -5.37
N LEU A 103 9.03 -16.46 -4.74
CA LEU A 103 9.12 -15.01 -4.77
C LEU A 103 9.72 -14.47 -3.48
N ARG A 104 10.42 -13.35 -3.63
CA ARG A 104 11.00 -12.57 -2.54
C ARG A 104 10.14 -11.34 -2.28
N LYS A 105 10.42 -10.68 -1.16
CA LYS A 105 9.73 -9.44 -0.77
C LYS A 105 9.90 -8.32 -1.81
N ASP A 106 11.04 -8.27 -2.51
CA ASP A 106 11.28 -7.30 -3.59
C ASP A 106 10.46 -7.57 -4.86
N ASP A 107 9.92 -8.79 -5.02
CA ASP A 107 9.17 -9.21 -6.20
C ASP A 107 7.69 -8.82 -6.12
N ILE A 108 7.24 -8.30 -4.97
CA ILE A 108 5.84 -7.92 -4.72
C ILE A 108 5.74 -6.56 -4.02
N SER A 109 4.58 -5.91 -4.13
CA SER A 109 4.30 -4.59 -3.56
C SER A 109 3.12 -4.58 -2.58
N GLY A 110 2.49 -5.73 -2.39
CA GLY A 110 1.30 -5.87 -1.56
C GLY A 110 0.48 -7.08 -1.95
N PHE A 111 -0.60 -7.27 -1.22
CA PHE A 111 -1.60 -8.30 -1.41
C PHE A 111 -2.94 -7.62 -1.67
N GLU A 112 -3.55 -7.96 -2.80
CA GLU A 112 -4.92 -7.59 -3.10
C GLU A 112 -5.91 -8.37 -2.24
N ARG A 113 -5.66 -9.68 -2.08
CA ARG A 113 -6.51 -10.59 -1.30
C ARG A 113 -5.67 -11.60 -0.55
N ILE A 114 -6.20 -12.03 0.60
CA ILE A 114 -5.76 -13.22 1.31
C ILE A 114 -6.94 -14.16 1.45
N GLN A 115 -6.80 -15.34 0.89
CA GLN A 115 -7.78 -16.42 0.91
C GLN A 115 -7.31 -17.50 1.89
N LEU A 116 -8.28 -18.03 2.62
CA LEU A 116 -8.06 -19.01 3.68
C LEU A 116 -8.72 -20.31 3.23
N SER A 117 -7.90 -21.32 2.94
CA SER A 117 -8.35 -22.55 2.29
C SER A 117 -9.53 -23.20 3.03
N GLY A 118 -10.62 -23.45 2.30
CA GLY A 118 -11.82 -24.07 2.87
C GLY A 118 -12.67 -23.16 3.76
N ILE A 119 -12.32 -21.89 3.92
CA ILE A 119 -13.08 -20.91 4.70
C ILE A 119 -13.73 -19.90 3.75
N LYS A 120 -15.05 -19.79 3.84
CA LYS A 120 -15.83 -18.70 3.21
C LYS A 120 -16.32 -17.79 4.33
N PHE A 121 -16.39 -16.49 4.12
CA PHE A 121 -16.95 -15.53 5.09
C PHE A 121 -18.38 -15.15 4.70
N PRO A 122 -19.42 -15.76 5.29
CA PRO A 122 -20.81 -15.40 5.00
C PRO A 122 -21.12 -13.99 5.50
N GLU A 123 -21.98 -13.28 4.76
CA GLU A 123 -22.36 -11.90 5.11
C GLU A 123 -23.15 -11.80 6.43
N ASP A 124 -23.75 -12.90 6.89
CA ASP A 124 -24.62 -12.99 8.06
C ASP A 124 -23.93 -13.61 9.29
N GLN A 125 -22.63 -13.88 9.20
CA GLN A 125 -21.84 -14.42 10.30
C GLN A 125 -20.80 -13.41 10.77
N ALA A 126 -20.74 -13.21 12.08
CA ALA A 126 -19.65 -12.45 12.66
C ALA A 126 -18.35 -13.25 12.57
N TYR A 127 -17.22 -12.55 12.54
CA TYR A 127 -15.93 -13.21 12.52
C TYR A 127 -14.85 -12.46 13.29
N PHE A 128 -13.80 -13.19 13.62
CA PHE A 128 -12.48 -12.61 13.75
C PHE A 128 -11.41 -13.49 13.10
N CYS A 129 -10.29 -12.86 12.77
CA CYS A 129 -9.14 -13.48 12.16
C CYS A 129 -7.86 -12.96 12.82
N ILE A 130 -7.00 -13.87 13.26
CA ILE A 130 -5.61 -13.61 13.63
C ILE A 130 -4.73 -14.11 12.49
N LEU A 131 -3.92 -13.24 11.92
CA LEU A 131 -2.91 -13.57 10.92
C LEU A 131 -1.54 -13.18 11.45
N SER A 132 -0.60 -14.13 11.47
CA SER A 132 0.79 -13.87 11.88
C SER A 132 1.72 -13.84 10.67
N LEU A 133 2.67 -12.90 10.69
CA LEU A 133 3.79 -12.83 9.75
C LEU A 133 5.09 -12.65 10.55
N GLY A 134 5.81 -13.74 10.78
CA GLY A 134 6.95 -13.75 11.70
C GLY A 134 6.50 -13.41 13.13
N TRP A 135 7.01 -12.29 13.66
CA TRP A 135 6.67 -11.79 15.00
C TRP A 135 5.48 -10.83 15.00
N ASP A 136 5.12 -10.28 13.85
CA ASP A 136 4.00 -9.37 13.72
C ASP A 136 2.69 -10.15 13.58
N LYS A 137 1.60 -9.63 14.16
CA LYS A 137 0.25 -10.17 14.05
C LYS A 137 -0.73 -9.07 13.68
N ALA A 138 -1.77 -9.45 12.94
CA ALA A 138 -2.98 -8.66 12.75
C ALA A 138 -4.15 -9.41 13.39
N TYR A 139 -5.01 -8.68 14.08
CA TYR A 139 -6.29 -9.14 14.61
C TYR A 139 -7.38 -8.29 13.98
N ILE A 140 -8.23 -8.92 13.18
CA ILE A 140 -9.29 -8.28 12.37
C ILE A 140 -10.61 -8.90 12.78
N PHE A 141 -11.65 -8.11 13.02
CA PHE A 141 -12.93 -8.61 13.50
C PHE A 141 -14.10 -7.79 13.01
N ASP A 142 -15.25 -8.44 12.90
CA ASP A 142 -16.55 -7.82 12.69
C ASP A 142 -17.63 -8.64 13.39
N PHE A 143 -18.19 -8.07 14.45
CA PHE A 143 -19.27 -8.67 15.23
C PHE A 143 -20.64 -8.07 14.89
N SER A 144 -20.71 -7.17 13.90
CA SER A 144 -21.97 -6.51 13.54
C SER A 144 -23.11 -7.45 13.14
N PRO A 145 -22.86 -8.64 12.53
CA PRO A 145 -23.95 -9.59 12.25
C PRO A 145 -24.62 -10.19 13.50
N LEU A 146 -24.01 -10.05 14.67
CA LEU A 146 -24.60 -10.43 15.96
C LEU A 146 -25.47 -9.31 16.55
N ASP A 147 -25.78 -8.23 15.85
CA ASP A 147 -26.75 -7.24 16.35
C ASP A 147 -28.19 -7.63 15.96
N ASP A 148 -28.97 -8.12 16.93
CA ASP A 148 -30.38 -8.51 16.73
C ASP A 148 -31.29 -7.33 16.39
N GLN A 149 -30.90 -6.10 16.73
CA GLN A 149 -31.77 -4.93 16.53
C GLN A 149 -31.66 -4.39 15.11
N LEU A 150 -30.50 -4.54 14.48
CA LEU A 150 -30.17 -3.89 13.22
C LEU A 150 -29.98 -4.86 12.06
N ASP A 151 -29.96 -6.17 12.29
CA ASP A 151 -29.80 -7.23 11.28
C ASP A 151 -28.69 -6.90 10.25
N ARG A 152 -27.55 -6.42 10.76
CA ARG A 152 -26.45 -5.93 9.92
C ARG A 152 -25.77 -7.09 9.23
N LYS A 153 -25.32 -6.84 8.01
CA LYS A 153 -24.52 -7.78 7.22
C LYS A 153 -23.14 -7.21 6.94
N ILE A 154 -22.19 -8.08 6.66
CA ILE A 154 -20.88 -7.70 6.17
C ILE A 154 -21.03 -7.28 4.70
N GLU A 155 -20.86 -5.98 4.43
CA GLU A 155 -21.06 -5.37 3.10
C GLU A 155 -19.74 -5.18 2.32
N TYR A 156 -18.65 -5.75 2.81
CA TYR A 156 -17.33 -5.62 2.21
C TYR A 156 -16.68 -6.97 1.97
N ASP A 157 -15.66 -6.95 1.12
CA ASP A 157 -14.89 -8.12 0.77
C ASP A 157 -13.84 -8.43 1.85
N VAL A 158 -14.14 -9.42 2.69
CA VAL A 158 -13.27 -9.80 3.81
C VAL A 158 -11.88 -10.20 3.33
N GLU A 159 -11.76 -10.95 2.23
CA GLU A 159 -10.45 -11.38 1.71
C GLU A 159 -9.58 -10.18 1.27
N LYS A 160 -10.19 -9.14 0.69
CA LYS A 160 -9.50 -7.88 0.37
C LYS A 160 -9.08 -7.12 1.63
N LEU A 161 -9.92 -7.13 2.67
CA LEU A 161 -9.57 -6.54 3.97
C LEU A 161 -8.36 -7.28 4.57
N LEU A 162 -8.39 -8.61 4.60
CA LEU A 162 -7.27 -9.44 5.05
C LEU A 162 -6.00 -9.16 4.22
N GLY A 163 -6.12 -9.05 2.89
CA GLY A 163 -5.00 -8.68 2.00
C GLY A 163 -4.40 -7.32 2.33
N SER A 164 -5.23 -6.34 2.65
CA SER A 164 -4.78 -5.01 3.06
C SER A 164 -3.95 -5.06 4.35
N TYR A 165 -4.44 -5.73 5.40
CA TYR A 165 -3.68 -5.84 6.65
C TYR A 165 -2.45 -6.74 6.52
N PHE A 166 -2.51 -7.80 5.72
CA PHE A 166 -1.34 -8.65 5.48
C PHE A 166 -0.24 -7.89 4.72
N SER A 167 -0.62 -6.97 3.82
CA SER A 167 0.29 -6.01 3.19
C SER A 167 0.92 -5.07 4.21
N TYR A 168 0.12 -4.52 5.13
CA TYR A 168 0.61 -3.66 6.21
C TYR A 168 1.69 -4.36 7.05
N LEU A 169 1.46 -5.61 7.46
CA LEU A 169 2.45 -6.40 8.19
C LEU A 169 3.70 -6.65 7.33
N SER A 170 3.51 -7.06 6.08
CA SER A 170 4.60 -7.40 5.16
C SER A 170 5.54 -6.22 4.90
N PHE A 171 4.99 -5.01 4.77
CA PHE A 171 5.72 -3.80 4.42
C PHE A 171 5.77 -2.79 5.57
N GLY A 172 5.91 -3.29 6.79
CA GLY A 172 5.99 -2.47 8.00
C GLY A 172 7.05 -1.37 7.95
N SER A 173 8.16 -1.55 7.23
CA SER A 173 9.19 -0.49 7.07
C SER A 173 8.66 0.79 6.44
N ILE A 174 7.60 0.72 5.61
CA ILE A 174 6.95 1.88 4.99
C ILE A 174 5.80 2.39 5.87
N HIS A 175 4.97 1.48 6.39
CA HIS A 175 3.78 1.88 7.12
C HIS A 175 4.06 2.36 8.56
N LYS A 176 5.22 1.98 9.12
CA LYS A 176 5.69 2.36 10.46
C LYS A 176 6.61 3.61 10.44
N ILE A 177 6.63 4.37 9.33
CA ILE A 177 7.35 5.64 9.26
C ILE A 177 6.53 6.69 10.02
N SER A 178 7.15 7.33 11.02
CA SER A 178 6.48 8.37 11.82
C SER A 178 6.22 9.63 10.99
N ALA A 179 5.36 10.53 11.48
CA ALA A 179 5.11 11.81 10.80
C ALA A 179 6.39 12.64 10.64
N SER A 180 7.23 12.72 11.68
CA SER A 180 8.50 13.42 11.65
C SER A 180 9.52 12.79 10.70
N ASP A 181 9.57 11.46 10.63
CA ASP A 181 10.44 10.76 9.68
C ASP A 181 9.99 11.02 8.24
N TRP A 182 8.67 11.04 7.98
CA TRP A 182 8.11 11.43 6.69
C TRP A 182 8.51 12.86 6.32
N ASP A 183 8.40 13.81 7.25
CA ASP A 183 8.81 15.19 7.03
C ASP A 183 10.31 15.28 6.71
N ASN A 184 11.14 14.49 7.39
CA ASN A 184 12.58 14.41 7.12
C ASN A 184 12.89 13.84 5.73
N ILE A 185 12.17 12.80 5.29
CA ILE A 185 12.32 12.21 3.95
C ILE A 185 11.96 13.26 2.88
N LEU A 186 10.81 13.92 3.02
CA LEU A 186 10.30 14.89 2.04
C LEU A 186 11.14 16.17 2.01
N ARG A 187 11.62 16.65 3.16
CA ARG A 187 12.53 17.81 3.25
C ARG A 187 13.83 17.58 2.46
N GLN A 188 14.27 16.33 2.36
CA GLN A 188 15.43 15.96 1.55
C GLN A 188 15.05 15.61 0.10
N ASN A 189 13.83 15.92 -0.37
CA ASN A 189 13.30 15.58 -1.70
C ASN A 189 13.37 14.09 -2.05
N TRP A 190 13.25 13.21 -1.05
CA TRP A 190 13.20 11.77 -1.27
C TRP A 190 11.80 11.21 -1.02
N PHE A 191 11.60 9.99 -1.50
CA PHE A 191 10.38 9.21 -1.30
C PHE A 191 10.75 7.72 -1.39
N PRO A 192 10.07 6.81 -0.67
CA PRO A 192 10.27 5.37 -0.84
C PRO A 192 9.55 4.88 -2.10
N PHE A 193 10.09 5.24 -3.26
CA PHE A 193 9.51 4.93 -4.57
C PHE A 193 9.39 3.43 -4.83
N TYR A 194 8.40 3.07 -5.63
CA TYR A 194 8.08 1.69 -6.03
C TYR A 194 9.26 0.96 -6.69
N ALA A 195 10.08 1.69 -7.45
CA ALA A 195 11.24 1.12 -8.13
C ALA A 195 12.33 0.62 -7.17
N LEU A 196 12.36 1.11 -5.93
CA LEU A 196 13.41 0.78 -4.99
C LEU A 196 13.22 -0.62 -4.40
N LYS A 197 14.34 -1.27 -4.07
CA LYS A 197 14.31 -2.50 -3.27
C LYS A 197 13.94 -2.17 -1.83
N VAL A 198 13.37 -3.15 -1.13
CA VAL A 198 12.97 -3.07 0.28
C VAL A 198 14.16 -2.66 1.14
N SER A 199 15.36 -3.24 0.91
CA SER A 199 16.55 -2.88 1.69
C SER A 199 17.01 -1.43 1.47
N THR A 200 16.73 -0.84 0.30
CA THR A 200 17.03 0.56 -0.01
C THR A 200 16.03 1.48 0.68
N VAL A 201 14.74 1.12 0.66
CA VAL A 201 13.70 1.82 1.43
C VAL A 201 13.99 1.78 2.93
N GLU A 202 14.38 0.63 3.47
CA GLU A 202 14.77 0.50 4.89
C GLU A 202 15.98 1.37 5.24
N SER A 203 16.97 1.48 4.33
CA SER A 203 18.12 2.37 4.50
C SER A 203 17.67 3.84 4.50
N LEU A 204 16.82 4.24 3.57
CA LEU A 204 16.26 5.59 3.45
C LEU A 204 15.51 5.99 4.73
N VAL A 205 14.66 5.10 5.25
CA VAL A 205 13.91 5.33 6.50
C VAL A 205 14.86 5.43 7.70
N SER A 206 15.89 4.58 7.76
CA SER A 206 16.88 4.61 8.84
C SER A 206 17.68 5.91 8.85
N TYR A 207 18.08 6.40 7.66
CA TYR A 207 18.74 7.69 7.50
C TYR A 207 17.85 8.84 7.94
N ALA A 208 16.57 8.83 7.57
CA ALA A 208 15.62 9.86 7.98
C ALA A 208 15.41 9.92 9.50
N ARG A 209 15.31 8.75 10.16
CA ARG A 209 15.20 8.62 11.62
C ARG A 209 16.44 9.13 12.35
N ALA A 210 17.62 8.89 11.78
CA ALA A 210 18.89 9.34 12.33
C ALA A 210 19.23 10.80 11.94
N GLU A 211 18.35 11.47 11.18
CA GLU A 211 18.57 12.79 10.59
C GLU A 211 19.86 12.88 9.74
N TRP A 212 20.26 11.77 9.13
CA TRP A 212 21.41 11.71 8.23
C TRP A 212 21.04 12.18 6.82
N ASN A 213 22.07 12.49 6.04
CA ASN A 213 21.92 12.90 4.65
C ASN A 213 21.60 11.69 3.76
N ILE A 214 20.34 11.57 3.32
CA ILE A 214 19.88 10.47 2.47
C ILE A 214 20.61 10.47 1.11
N ASN A 215 21.19 11.59 0.67
CA ASN A 215 21.97 11.63 -0.57
C ASN A 215 23.22 10.72 -0.53
N GLU A 216 23.67 10.30 0.65
CA GLU A 216 24.72 9.27 0.78
C GLU A 216 24.29 7.92 0.20
N LEU A 217 22.99 7.69 0.01
CA LEU A 217 22.43 6.48 -0.60
C LEU A 217 22.26 6.60 -2.12
N ILE A 218 22.68 7.70 -2.76
CA ILE A 218 22.34 8.02 -4.16
C ILE A 218 22.75 6.93 -5.16
N ASP A 219 23.93 6.33 -5.00
CA ASP A 219 24.41 5.29 -5.91
C ASP A 219 23.62 3.99 -5.76
N LYS A 220 23.17 3.68 -4.54
CA LYS A 220 22.29 2.53 -4.28
C LYS A 220 20.90 2.75 -4.88
N ILE A 221 20.35 3.94 -4.69
CA ILE A 221 19.04 4.34 -5.25
C ILE A 221 19.10 4.34 -6.78
N GLU A 222 20.16 4.88 -7.37
CA GLU A 222 20.39 4.85 -8.81
C GLU A 222 20.41 3.41 -9.33
N SER A 223 21.23 2.54 -8.74
CA SER A 223 21.34 1.15 -9.17
C SER A 223 19.99 0.42 -9.17
N ASP A 224 19.18 0.59 -8.12
CA ASP A 224 17.83 0.02 -8.08
C ASP A 224 16.91 0.60 -9.16
N THR A 225 16.98 1.92 -9.36
CA THR A 225 16.14 2.64 -10.32
C THR A 225 16.43 2.23 -11.75
N LEU A 226 17.71 2.20 -12.15
CA LEU A 226 18.12 1.87 -13.51
C LEU A 226 17.72 0.42 -13.84
N LEU A 227 18.03 -0.52 -12.95
CA LEU A 227 17.67 -1.93 -13.12
C LEU A 227 16.15 -2.07 -13.28
N TYR A 228 15.38 -1.43 -12.39
CA TYR A 228 13.93 -1.50 -12.43
C TYR A 228 13.36 -0.94 -13.74
N ILE A 229 13.79 0.25 -14.17
CA ILE A 229 13.29 0.89 -15.38
C ILE A 229 13.63 0.06 -16.63
N GLU A 230 14.86 -0.44 -16.72
CA GLU A 230 15.29 -1.33 -17.81
C GLU A 230 14.43 -2.58 -17.89
N GLU A 231 14.21 -3.22 -16.74
CA GLU A 231 13.34 -4.38 -16.68
C GLU A 231 11.95 -4.00 -17.16
N ARG A 232 11.32 -2.93 -16.65
CA ARG A 232 9.93 -2.54 -16.93
C ARG A 232 9.66 -2.01 -18.33
N MET A 233 10.65 -1.43 -19.01
CA MET A 233 10.47 -0.68 -20.26
C MET A 233 9.63 -1.40 -21.32
N GLN A 234 9.91 -2.68 -21.59
CA GLN A 234 9.16 -3.47 -22.57
C GLN A 234 7.69 -3.66 -22.20
N VAL A 235 7.37 -3.75 -20.91
CA VAL A 235 5.99 -3.88 -20.44
C VAL A 235 5.24 -2.56 -20.64
N TRP A 236 5.86 -1.43 -20.30
CA TRP A 236 5.27 -0.12 -20.54
C TRP A 236 5.16 0.22 -22.04
N ALA A 237 6.04 -0.32 -22.88
CA ALA A 237 5.96 -0.16 -24.34
C ALA A 237 4.74 -0.86 -24.96
N ASN A 238 4.19 -1.88 -24.28
CA ASN A 238 3.02 -2.62 -24.74
C ASN A 238 1.71 -2.09 -24.13
N ASP A 239 1.78 -1.10 -23.24
CA ASP A 239 0.60 -0.48 -22.62
C ASP A 239 0.17 0.74 -23.44
N GLU A 240 -1.12 0.82 -23.82
CA GLU A 240 -1.64 1.90 -24.68
C GLU A 240 -1.52 3.29 -24.02
N ASN A 241 -1.65 3.37 -22.70
CA ASN A 241 -1.57 4.61 -21.96
C ASN A 241 -0.11 5.07 -21.80
N LEU A 242 0.81 4.13 -21.59
CA LEU A 242 2.23 4.43 -21.31
C LEU A 242 3.12 4.49 -22.56
N SER A 243 2.85 3.69 -23.58
CA SER A 243 3.73 3.50 -24.74
C SER A 243 4.17 4.79 -25.44
N PRO A 244 3.35 5.86 -25.60
CA PRO A 244 3.82 7.09 -26.25
C PRO A 244 4.88 7.85 -25.45
N PHE A 245 5.07 7.51 -24.18
CA PHE A 245 6.04 8.16 -23.30
C PHE A 245 7.34 7.35 -23.16
N VAL A 246 7.36 6.08 -23.56
CA VAL A 246 8.51 5.19 -23.35
C VAL A 246 9.76 5.67 -24.10
N CYS A 247 9.64 6.20 -25.31
CA CYS A 247 10.79 6.73 -26.04
C CYS A 247 11.44 7.93 -25.34
N PHE A 248 10.66 8.75 -24.63
CA PHE A 248 11.20 9.86 -23.83
C PHE A 248 11.90 9.36 -22.57
N LEU A 249 11.33 8.33 -21.92
CA LEU A 249 11.95 7.66 -20.78
C LEU A 249 13.29 7.02 -21.18
N GLU A 250 13.33 6.29 -22.30
CA GLU A 250 14.54 5.66 -22.83
C GLU A 250 15.63 6.69 -23.12
N LEU A 251 15.26 7.79 -23.79
CA LEU A 251 16.21 8.88 -24.08
C LEU A 251 16.73 9.55 -22.78
N SER A 252 15.84 9.86 -21.83
CA SER A 252 16.24 10.42 -20.53
C SER A 252 17.16 9.47 -19.77
N LEU A 253 16.83 8.18 -19.73
CA LEU A 253 17.66 7.16 -19.09
C LEU A 253 19.04 7.07 -19.73
N SER A 254 19.14 7.11 -21.06
CA SER A 254 20.42 7.13 -21.76
C SER A 254 21.26 8.34 -21.37
N ARG A 255 20.65 9.54 -21.33
CA ARG A 255 21.35 10.77 -20.94
C ARG A 255 21.81 10.73 -19.49
N HIS A 256 21.00 10.19 -18.58
CA HIS A 256 21.39 9.99 -17.19
C HIS A 256 22.65 9.14 -17.06
N LYS A 257 22.74 8.02 -17.80
CA LYS A 257 23.91 7.12 -17.79
C LYS A 257 25.16 7.72 -18.43
N GLU A 258 24.99 8.74 -19.26
CA GLU A 258 26.08 9.52 -19.87
C GLU A 258 26.49 10.73 -19.00
N ASP A 259 25.98 10.82 -17.77
CA ASP A 259 26.12 11.96 -16.85
C ASP A 259 25.57 13.30 -17.42
N ASP A 260 24.75 13.25 -18.48
CA ASP A 260 24.02 14.41 -19.03
C ASP A 260 22.69 14.59 -18.29
N PHE A 261 22.80 14.98 -17.02
CA PHE A 261 21.66 15.17 -16.11
C PHE A 261 20.75 16.33 -16.51
N VAL A 262 21.31 17.36 -17.17
CA VAL A 262 20.55 18.51 -17.70
C VAL A 262 19.56 18.02 -18.76
N SER A 263 20.04 17.31 -19.78
CA SER A 263 19.18 16.80 -20.85
C SER A 263 18.18 15.80 -20.31
N SER A 264 18.64 14.86 -19.46
CA SER A 264 17.76 13.86 -18.86
C SER A 264 16.58 14.50 -18.12
N SER A 265 16.86 15.46 -17.22
CA SER A 265 15.83 16.14 -16.43
C SER A 265 14.89 16.97 -17.33
N SER A 266 15.45 17.69 -18.30
CA SER A 266 14.69 18.53 -19.23
C SER A 266 13.76 17.72 -20.12
N ILE A 267 14.11 16.46 -20.41
CA ILE A 267 13.26 15.52 -21.16
C ILE A 267 12.16 14.96 -20.27
N ILE A 268 12.48 14.40 -19.10
CA ILE A 268 11.54 13.57 -18.35
C ILE A 268 10.48 14.36 -17.57
N TYR A 269 10.85 15.49 -16.95
CA TYR A 269 9.94 16.24 -16.09
C TYR A 269 8.67 16.72 -16.82
N PRO A 270 8.75 17.37 -18.00
CA PRO A 270 7.54 17.74 -18.74
C PRO A 270 6.68 16.53 -19.15
N LYS A 271 7.30 15.36 -19.34
CA LYS A 271 6.61 14.15 -19.81
C LYS A 271 5.84 13.44 -18.72
N ILE A 272 6.27 13.53 -17.47
CA ILE A 272 5.50 13.02 -16.31
C ILE A 272 4.14 13.73 -16.23
N GLU A 273 4.12 15.06 -16.33
CA GLU A 273 2.85 15.81 -16.29
C GLU A 273 1.95 15.45 -17.47
N ALA A 274 2.53 15.35 -18.67
CA ALA A 274 1.80 14.93 -19.87
C ALA A 274 1.25 13.50 -19.76
N LEU A 275 1.98 12.59 -19.10
CA LEU A 275 1.55 11.24 -18.81
C LEU A 275 0.33 11.21 -17.88
N ILE A 276 0.39 11.93 -16.74
CA ILE A 276 -0.74 12.03 -15.81
C ILE A 276 -1.96 12.65 -16.52
N ARG A 277 -1.73 13.68 -17.34
CA ARG A 277 -2.79 14.34 -18.10
C ARG A 277 -3.45 13.41 -19.11
N LYS A 278 -2.68 12.57 -19.82
CA LYS A 278 -3.24 11.58 -20.74
C LYS A 278 -4.17 10.62 -20.01
N ASP A 279 -3.73 10.06 -18.88
CA ASP A 279 -4.56 9.17 -18.06
C ASP A 279 -5.83 9.87 -17.56
N PHE A 280 -5.72 11.12 -17.11
CA PHE A 280 -6.87 11.92 -16.70
C PHE A 280 -7.89 12.13 -17.83
N VAL A 281 -7.43 12.49 -19.03
CA VAL A 281 -8.30 12.73 -20.19
C VAL A 281 -8.94 11.43 -20.68
N ALA A 282 -8.23 10.30 -20.59
CA ALA A 282 -8.80 8.99 -20.93
C ALA A 282 -10.01 8.66 -20.05
N ASP A 283 -9.94 8.96 -18.75
CA ASP A 283 -11.05 8.75 -17.81
C ASP A 283 -12.09 9.90 -17.83
N ASN A 284 -11.72 11.08 -18.35
CA ASN A 284 -12.56 12.27 -18.40
C ASN A 284 -12.52 12.94 -19.79
N PRO A 285 -13.07 12.35 -20.86
CA PRO A 285 -12.92 12.86 -22.23
C PRO A 285 -13.41 14.31 -22.45
N GLN A 286 -14.32 14.77 -21.61
CA GLN A 286 -14.89 16.12 -21.61
C GLN A 286 -14.05 17.18 -20.85
N LYS A 287 -12.95 16.78 -20.21
CA LYS A 287 -12.07 17.67 -19.44
C LYS A 287 -10.68 17.70 -20.05
N GLU A 288 -10.00 18.83 -19.92
CA GLU A 288 -8.67 19.03 -20.54
C GLU A 288 -7.48 18.82 -19.58
N GLY A 289 -7.73 18.66 -18.28
CA GLY A 289 -6.67 18.40 -17.29
C GLY A 289 -5.65 19.53 -17.16
N ARG A 290 -6.08 20.80 -17.27
CA ARG A 290 -5.17 21.97 -17.22
C ARG A 290 -4.59 22.26 -15.84
N GLN A 291 -5.28 21.86 -14.77
CA GLN A 291 -4.89 22.17 -13.39
C GLN A 291 -4.11 21.01 -12.78
N GLN A 292 -2.87 21.26 -12.37
CA GLN A 292 -2.00 20.21 -11.79
C GLN A 292 -2.58 19.59 -10.51
N LYS A 293 -3.23 20.38 -9.65
CA LYS A 293 -3.92 19.87 -8.47
C LYS A 293 -4.94 18.78 -8.83
N VAL A 294 -5.71 19.00 -9.89
CA VAL A 294 -6.70 18.03 -10.39
C VAL A 294 -6.01 16.77 -10.94
N LEU A 295 -4.85 16.92 -11.59
CA LEU A 295 -4.07 15.78 -12.08
C LEU A 295 -3.50 14.92 -10.94
N VAL A 296 -2.98 15.56 -9.90
CA VAL A 296 -2.45 14.91 -8.70
C VAL A 296 -3.56 14.20 -7.92
N GLU A 297 -4.70 14.86 -7.72
CA GLU A 297 -5.89 14.26 -7.10
C GLU A 297 -6.38 13.06 -7.90
N HIS A 298 -6.50 13.20 -9.22
CA HIS A 298 -6.95 12.12 -10.10
C HIS A 298 -6.09 10.87 -9.95
N ILE A 299 -4.77 10.98 -10.13
CA ILE A 299 -3.92 9.79 -10.16
C ILE A 299 -3.88 9.08 -8.80
N THR A 300 -3.94 9.82 -7.70
CA THR A 300 -3.90 9.25 -6.35
C THR A 300 -5.25 8.67 -5.91
N GLU A 301 -6.36 9.34 -6.20
CA GLU A 301 -7.70 8.80 -5.93
C GLU A 301 -8.02 7.58 -6.79
N LYS A 302 -7.65 7.60 -8.08
CA LYS A 302 -7.82 6.45 -8.98
C LYS A 302 -7.10 5.23 -8.42
N THR A 303 -5.87 5.41 -7.95
CA THR A 303 -5.12 4.33 -7.32
C THR A 303 -5.77 3.87 -6.01
N LEU A 304 -6.24 4.76 -5.13
CA LEU A 304 -6.91 4.38 -3.87
C LEU A 304 -8.21 3.60 -4.07
N ARG A 305 -8.96 3.87 -5.15
CA ARG A 305 -10.18 3.11 -5.48
C ARG A 305 -9.87 1.68 -5.88
N SER A 306 -8.70 1.46 -6.45
CA SER A 306 -8.27 0.17 -6.98
C SER A 306 -7.38 -0.60 -6.02
N ILE A 307 -6.53 0.08 -5.25
CA ILE A 307 -5.44 -0.50 -4.48
C ILE A 307 -5.51 0.06 -3.06
N SER A 308 -5.39 -0.83 -2.08
CA SER A 308 -5.35 -0.45 -0.68
C SER A 308 -4.16 0.46 -0.37
N ALA A 309 -4.39 1.48 0.45
CA ALA A 309 -3.34 2.34 0.99
C ALA A 309 -2.33 1.59 1.89
N LEU A 310 -2.65 0.36 2.28
CA LEU A 310 -1.80 -0.52 3.08
C LEU A 310 -0.79 -1.34 2.23
N THR A 311 -0.60 -0.97 0.98
CA THR A 311 0.44 -1.52 0.08
C THR A 311 1.63 -0.57 -0.03
N THR A 312 2.71 -0.99 -0.69
CA THR A 312 3.87 -0.10 -0.94
C THR A 312 3.59 1.02 -1.94
N PHE A 313 2.39 1.09 -2.52
CA PHE A 313 2.00 2.21 -3.39
C PHE A 313 1.80 3.49 -2.59
N ILE A 314 1.26 3.44 -1.36
CA ILE A 314 1.06 4.61 -0.46
C ILE A 314 0.57 5.92 -1.16
N PRO A 315 -0.58 5.91 -1.87
CA PRO A 315 -1.00 7.04 -2.72
C PRO A 315 -1.11 8.38 -2.00
N ASP A 316 -1.59 8.42 -0.75
CA ASP A 316 -1.72 9.65 0.03
C ASP A 316 -0.36 10.30 0.34
N LYS A 317 0.67 9.48 0.61
CA LYS A 317 2.02 9.98 0.85
C LYS A 317 2.65 10.46 -0.45
N PHE A 318 2.38 9.76 -1.56
CA PHE A 318 2.86 10.20 -2.85
C PHE A 318 2.17 11.47 -3.34
N LYS A 319 0.88 11.66 -3.03
CA LYS A 319 0.15 12.93 -3.26
C LYS A 319 0.92 14.09 -2.63
N ARG A 320 1.26 13.94 -1.35
CA ARG A 320 2.04 14.94 -0.61
C ARG A 320 3.40 15.20 -1.24
N TYR A 321 4.13 14.15 -1.66
CA TYR A 321 5.39 14.31 -2.38
C TYR A 321 5.23 15.07 -3.71
N LEU A 322 4.16 14.78 -4.47
CA LEU A 322 3.89 15.49 -5.71
C LEU A 322 3.63 16.98 -5.46
N GLU A 323 2.91 17.33 -4.40
CA GLU A 323 2.58 18.71 -4.04
C GLU A 323 3.77 19.48 -3.43
N GLU A 324 4.52 18.87 -2.51
CA GLU A 324 5.58 19.53 -1.73
C GLU A 324 6.96 19.48 -2.40
N CYS A 325 7.20 18.51 -3.30
CA CYS A 325 8.51 18.31 -3.94
C CYS A 325 8.43 18.46 -5.46
N TYR A 326 7.59 17.67 -6.14
CA TYR A 326 7.64 17.58 -7.61
C TYR A 326 7.01 18.78 -8.33
N PHE A 327 5.78 19.15 -7.98
CA PHE A 327 5.07 20.35 -8.44
C PHE A 327 5.24 21.53 -7.48
N LYS A 328 6.29 21.52 -6.65
CA LYS A 328 6.59 22.63 -5.76
C LYS A 328 6.78 23.91 -6.57
N ASP A 329 6.08 24.97 -6.16
CA ASP A 329 6.29 26.30 -6.71
C ASP A 329 7.71 26.80 -6.40
N PHE A 330 8.19 27.77 -7.16
CA PHE A 330 9.53 28.35 -7.00
C PHE A 330 9.43 29.82 -6.65
N SER A 331 10.45 30.32 -5.96
CA SER A 331 10.57 31.73 -5.60
C SER A 331 11.54 32.41 -6.55
N VAL A 332 11.07 33.40 -7.31
CA VAL A 332 11.92 34.22 -8.22
C VAL A 332 12.97 35.02 -7.45
N THR A 333 12.81 35.17 -6.14
CA THR A 333 13.73 35.94 -5.27
C THR A 333 14.65 35.06 -4.43
N ASP A 334 14.53 33.73 -4.53
CA ASP A 334 15.33 32.78 -3.75
C ASP A 334 16.25 32.00 -4.69
N ASP A 335 17.57 32.12 -4.47
CA ASP A 335 18.58 31.41 -5.25
C ASP A 335 18.68 29.91 -4.88
N ASP A 336 18.02 29.47 -3.79
CA ASP A 336 18.06 28.07 -3.34
C ASP A 336 16.83 27.25 -3.74
N ASN A 337 16.20 27.63 -4.86
CA ASN A 337 15.13 26.81 -5.45
C ASN A 337 15.62 25.38 -5.71
N LEU A 338 14.85 24.41 -5.20
CA LEU A 338 15.07 23.00 -5.51
C LEU A 338 14.53 22.70 -6.92
N VAL A 339 15.13 21.72 -7.58
CA VAL A 339 14.65 21.26 -8.88
C VAL A 339 13.26 20.65 -8.76
N SER A 340 12.29 21.27 -9.43
CA SER A 340 10.90 20.88 -9.50
C SER A 340 10.41 21.02 -10.95
N ARG A 341 9.21 20.51 -11.24
CA ARG A 341 8.58 20.67 -12.55
C ARG A 341 8.42 22.13 -12.95
N HIS A 342 8.10 23.01 -11.99
CA HIS A 342 7.92 24.45 -12.25
C HIS A 342 9.27 25.15 -12.46
N SER A 343 10.26 24.93 -11.60
CA SER A 343 11.55 25.60 -11.74
C SER A 343 12.29 25.21 -13.03
N ILE A 344 12.12 23.96 -13.50
CA ILE A 344 12.59 23.54 -14.84
C ILE A 344 11.81 24.25 -15.96
N ALA A 345 10.48 24.36 -15.84
CA ALA A 345 9.66 24.97 -16.89
C ALA A 345 9.99 26.44 -17.15
N HIS A 346 10.33 27.15 -16.08
CA HIS A 346 10.57 28.59 -16.10
C HIS A 346 12.04 28.96 -16.21
N GLY A 347 12.96 27.99 -16.21
CA GLY A 347 14.39 28.21 -16.42
C GLY A 347 15.08 28.89 -15.23
N GLU A 348 14.54 28.72 -14.03
CA GLU A 348 14.94 29.45 -12.83
C GLU A 348 16.14 28.80 -12.13
N ASN A 349 16.36 27.51 -12.38
CA ASN A 349 17.51 26.80 -11.83
C ASN A 349 18.75 27.01 -12.70
N THR A 350 19.88 27.23 -12.04
CA THR A 350 21.20 27.22 -12.64
C THR A 350 21.62 25.78 -13.03
N ILE A 351 22.55 25.66 -13.97
CA ILE A 351 23.00 24.36 -14.51
C ILE A 351 23.53 23.43 -13.39
N ASP A 352 24.17 23.96 -12.35
CA ASP A 352 24.70 23.19 -11.23
C ASP A 352 23.62 22.49 -10.40
N LYS A 353 22.36 22.95 -10.45
CA LYS A 353 21.23 22.28 -9.78
C LYS A 353 20.72 21.07 -10.57
N PHE A 354 21.04 20.96 -11.87
CA PHE A 354 20.73 19.79 -12.69
C PHE A 354 21.77 18.69 -12.46
N ASP A 355 21.74 18.11 -11.27
CA ASP A 355 22.67 17.08 -10.84
C ASP A 355 22.10 15.66 -11.01
N LYS A 356 22.91 14.68 -10.60
CA LYS A 356 22.54 13.25 -10.59
C LYS A 356 21.21 13.02 -9.88
N LYS A 357 20.99 13.70 -8.75
CA LYS A 357 19.77 13.56 -7.93
C LYS A 357 18.54 14.08 -8.68
N ALA A 358 18.61 15.28 -9.25
CA ALA A 358 17.51 15.85 -10.01
C ALA A 358 17.08 14.92 -11.15
N SER A 359 18.04 14.42 -11.94
CA SER A 359 17.74 13.46 -12.99
C SER A 359 17.14 12.16 -12.46
N LEU A 360 17.67 11.62 -11.36
CA LEU A 360 17.21 10.37 -10.76
C LEU A 360 15.78 10.48 -10.21
N LEU A 361 15.45 11.61 -9.57
CA LEU A 361 14.09 11.88 -9.08
C LEU A 361 13.07 11.94 -10.21
N GLY A 362 13.42 12.53 -11.36
CA GLY A 362 12.57 12.51 -12.54
C GLY A 362 12.24 11.08 -13.00
N LEU A 363 13.26 10.22 -13.10
CA LEU A 363 13.10 8.81 -13.48
C LEU A 363 12.23 8.03 -12.46
N LEU A 364 12.47 8.25 -11.16
CA LEU A 364 11.72 7.63 -10.08
C LEU A 364 10.23 8.04 -10.08
N VAL A 365 9.94 9.34 -10.22
CA VAL A 365 8.56 9.83 -10.30
C VAL A 365 7.84 9.28 -11.52
N PHE A 366 8.50 9.23 -12.68
CA PHE A 366 7.93 8.60 -13.87
C PHE A 366 7.56 7.14 -13.59
N SER A 367 8.48 6.37 -13.00
CA SER A 367 8.26 4.96 -12.71
C SER A 367 7.08 4.72 -11.74
N GLN A 368 6.93 5.56 -10.71
CA GLN A 368 5.82 5.49 -9.77
C GLN A 368 4.47 5.73 -10.47
N ILE A 369 4.39 6.80 -11.28
CA ILE A 369 3.17 7.15 -12.02
C ILE A 369 2.82 6.06 -13.04
N ALA A 370 3.81 5.51 -13.75
CA ALA A 370 3.59 4.43 -14.70
C ALA A 370 2.95 3.20 -14.03
N GLU A 371 3.43 2.82 -12.84
CA GLU A 371 2.86 1.71 -12.08
C GLU A 371 1.46 2.03 -11.55
N TYR A 372 1.17 3.27 -11.13
CA TYR A 372 -0.18 3.65 -10.72
C TYR A 372 -1.18 3.49 -11.86
N ILE A 373 -0.82 3.96 -13.06
CA ILE A 373 -1.65 3.85 -14.26
C ILE A 373 -1.88 2.38 -14.58
N GLN A 374 -0.81 1.60 -14.71
CA GLN A 374 -0.88 0.20 -15.12
C GLN A 374 -1.74 -0.65 -14.17
N GLN A 375 -1.53 -0.50 -12.86
CA GLN A 375 -2.23 -1.31 -11.86
C GLN A 375 -3.70 -0.88 -11.71
N SER A 376 -4.01 0.38 -11.97
CA SER A 376 -5.40 0.87 -11.97
C SER A 376 -6.14 0.45 -13.25
N SER A 377 -5.46 0.35 -14.39
CA SER A 377 -6.03 -0.10 -15.66
C SER A 377 -6.26 -1.62 -15.72
N ASN A 378 -5.39 -2.43 -15.12
CA ASN A 378 -5.55 -3.90 -15.15
C ASN A 378 -6.80 -4.39 -14.38
N LYS A 379 -7.36 -3.59 -13.46
CA LYS A 379 -8.56 -3.96 -12.70
C LYS A 379 -9.88 -3.74 -13.44
N SER A 380 -9.92 -2.88 -14.45
CA SER A 380 -11.15 -2.72 -15.26
C SER A 380 -11.41 -3.89 -16.22
N ILE A 381 -10.45 -4.84 -16.34
CA ILE A 381 -10.47 -5.94 -17.31
C ILE A 381 -10.72 -7.31 -16.64
N GLN A 382 -10.67 -7.44 -15.32
CA GLN A 382 -11.02 -8.73 -14.70
C GLN A 382 -12.54 -8.98 -14.82
N PRO A 383 -12.98 -10.07 -15.50
CA PRO A 383 -14.36 -10.49 -15.40
C PRO A 383 -14.63 -10.84 -13.94
N THR A 384 -15.77 -10.39 -13.41
CA THR A 384 -16.36 -11.03 -12.23
C THR A 384 -16.31 -12.54 -12.45
N ALA A 385 -15.77 -13.29 -11.49
CA ALA A 385 -15.67 -14.75 -11.51
C ALA A 385 -17.06 -15.42 -11.35
N ASP A 386 -18.05 -14.90 -12.06
CA ASP A 386 -19.40 -15.40 -12.30
C ASP A 386 -19.58 -15.48 -13.82
N ALA A 387 -18.80 -16.32 -14.48
CA ALA A 387 -19.10 -16.78 -15.83
C ALA A 387 -18.42 -18.13 -16.09
N ALA A 388 -19.26 -19.17 -16.19
CA ALA A 388 -19.00 -20.51 -16.68
C ALA A 388 -18.25 -21.48 -15.74
N ALA A 389 -18.93 -21.87 -14.66
CA ALA A 389 -19.20 -23.29 -14.52
C ALA A 389 -20.36 -23.63 -15.47
N ASP A 390 -20.04 -24.28 -16.59
CA ASP A 390 -20.93 -25.11 -17.39
C ASP A 390 -20.11 -26.32 -17.89
#